data_AF-A0A4Y2SUM6-F1
#
_entry.id   AF-A0A4Y2SUM6-F1
#
_cell.length_a   1.000
_cell.length_b   1.000
_cell.length_c   1.000
_cell.angle_alpha   90.00
_cell.angle_beta   90.00
_cell.angle_gamma   90.00
#
_symmetry.space_group_name_H-M   'P 1'
#
loop_
_entity.id
_entity.type
_entity.pdbx_description
1 polymer ?
#
loop_
_entity_poly.entity_id
_entity_poly.type
_entity_poly.pdbx_seq_one_letter_code
_entity_poly.pdbx_strand_id
1 'polypeptide(L)'
;PNAPKADQSKVKRKFSSFFKSLVIELDKDLYGPDNHLVEWHRTPTTTETDGFQVKRPGDKNVRCTILLLLDYQPLQFKLDPRLARLLGIHTQTRPIIIGALWQYIKTHKLQDAHEREYINCDKYLEQIFQCSRMKFAEIPQRLHQLLHPADPIVINHVISVEGPDTKKTACYDIDVEVDDPLKSQMNSFLLSTASQQEIQTLDNKIHETVETINQLKTNREFFLSFAKEPQQFIYKWLISQTRDLKEIGEAEACTRNQQQKKNSLGPITGVQHPHPVLRRGVEELDFLWRENQRPLVY
;
A
#
# COMPACT_ATOMS: atom_id res chain seq x y z
N PRO A 1 -14.23 -17.62 40.66
CA PRO A 1 -13.83 -18.35 39.43
C PRO A 1 -14.05 -17.47 38.19
N ASN A 2 -13.07 -16.61 37.90
CA ASN A 2 -13.05 -15.86 36.64
C ASN A 2 -12.51 -16.78 35.55
N ALA A 3 -13.38 -17.25 34.67
CA ALA A 3 -12.95 -17.84 33.40
C ALA A 3 -12.26 -16.75 32.57
N PRO A 4 -11.12 -17.03 31.92
CA PRO A 4 -10.50 -16.07 31.01
C PRO A 4 -11.46 -15.84 29.84
N LYS A 5 -11.82 -14.57 29.60
CA LYS A 5 -12.58 -14.16 28.42
C LYS A 5 -11.78 -14.60 27.19
N ALA A 6 -12.39 -15.43 26.35
CA ALA A 6 -11.81 -15.84 25.08
C ALA A 6 -11.43 -14.59 24.28
N ASP A 7 -10.20 -14.59 23.78
CA ASP A 7 -9.57 -13.53 23.00
C ASP A 7 -10.35 -13.33 21.68
N GLN A 8 -11.31 -12.39 21.67
CA GLN A 8 -12.25 -12.13 20.56
C GLN A 8 -11.59 -11.51 19.31
N SER A 9 -10.26 -11.48 19.24
CA SER A 9 -9.49 -10.77 18.23
C SER A 9 -8.87 -11.66 17.14
N LYS A 10 -9.00 -13.00 17.22
CA LYS A 10 -8.40 -13.90 16.23
C LYS A 10 -9.37 -14.16 15.08
N VAL A 11 -9.31 -13.34 14.04
CA VAL A 11 -9.92 -13.64 12.74
C VAL A 11 -9.45 -15.02 12.30
N LYS A 12 -10.35 -16.02 12.29
CA LYS A 12 -10.03 -17.37 11.84
C LYS A 12 -9.76 -17.34 10.33
N ARG A 13 -8.50 -17.59 9.97
CA ARG A 13 -8.06 -17.76 8.60
C ARG A 13 -8.56 -19.10 8.06
N LYS A 14 -8.94 -19.13 6.79
CA LYS A 14 -9.39 -20.34 6.08
C LYS A 14 -8.19 -21.24 5.77
N PHE A 15 -8.38 -22.56 5.71
CA PHE A 15 -7.30 -23.50 5.41
C PHE A 15 -6.53 -23.13 4.14
N SER A 16 -7.22 -22.86 3.04
CA SER A 16 -6.57 -22.52 1.76
C SER A 16 -5.71 -21.25 1.86
N SER A 17 -6.03 -20.31 2.78
CA SER A 17 -5.37 -19.01 2.94
C SER A 17 -3.88 -19.09 3.29
N PHE A 18 -3.43 -20.24 3.81
CA PHE A 18 -2.03 -20.47 4.17
C PHE A 18 -1.18 -21.00 3.02
N PHE A 19 -1.80 -21.42 1.91
CA PHE A 19 -1.12 -22.10 0.81
C PHE A 19 -1.20 -21.30 -0.48
N LYS A 20 -0.07 -21.21 -1.18
CA LYS A 20 0.01 -20.68 -2.54
C LYS A 20 -0.47 -21.73 -3.54
N SER A 21 -0.18 -23.00 -3.26
CA SER A 21 -0.55 -24.10 -4.15
C SER A 21 -0.61 -25.42 -3.38
N LEU A 22 -1.43 -26.34 -3.88
CA LEU A 22 -1.57 -27.69 -3.40
C LEU A 22 -1.53 -28.62 -4.60
N VAL A 23 -0.75 -29.69 -4.51
CA VAL A 23 -0.66 -30.72 -5.55
C VAL A 23 -0.93 -32.08 -4.89
N ILE A 24 -1.80 -32.87 -5.52
CA ILE A 24 -2.08 -34.25 -5.11
C ILE A 24 -1.69 -35.14 -6.28
N GLU A 25 -0.69 -35.98 -6.05
CA GLU A 25 -0.21 -36.99 -6.99
C GLU A 25 -0.69 -38.36 -6.53
N LEU A 26 -1.45 -39.03 -7.38
CA LEU A 26 -1.89 -40.41 -7.23
C LEU A 26 -1.00 -41.32 -8.08
N ASP A 27 -1.14 -42.64 -7.88
CA ASP A 27 -0.38 -43.62 -8.64
C ASP A 27 -0.67 -43.51 -10.16
N LYS A 28 0.38 -43.15 -10.92
CA LYS A 28 0.31 -42.91 -12.36
C LYS A 28 -0.06 -44.17 -13.16
N ASP A 29 0.34 -45.35 -12.69
CA ASP A 29 0.05 -46.61 -13.39
C ASP A 29 -1.43 -46.99 -13.28
N LEU A 30 -2.10 -46.56 -12.21
CA LEU A 30 -3.53 -46.81 -11.99
C LEU A 30 -4.43 -45.77 -12.67
N TYR A 31 -4.05 -44.49 -12.65
CA TYR A 31 -4.88 -43.39 -13.13
C TYR A 31 -4.49 -42.83 -14.50
N GLY A 32 -3.34 -43.26 -15.04
CA GLY A 32 -2.82 -42.76 -16.31
C GLY A 32 -2.33 -41.31 -16.23
N PRO A 33 -1.79 -40.78 -17.34
CA PRO A 33 -1.09 -39.49 -17.36
C PRO A 33 -1.99 -38.29 -17.03
N ASP A 34 -3.29 -38.36 -17.31
CA ASP A 34 -4.16 -37.19 -17.20
C ASP A 34 -4.94 -37.10 -15.88
N ASN A 35 -5.14 -38.23 -15.17
CA ASN A 35 -5.98 -38.26 -13.96
C ASN A 35 -5.20 -38.47 -12.66
N HIS A 36 -3.93 -38.84 -12.76
CA HIS A 36 -3.08 -39.08 -11.58
C HIS A 36 -2.72 -37.79 -10.83
N LEU A 37 -2.77 -36.63 -11.49
CA LEU A 37 -2.36 -35.35 -10.92
C LEU A 37 -3.57 -34.44 -10.70
N VAL A 38 -3.63 -33.78 -9.54
CA VAL A 38 -4.58 -32.71 -9.24
C VAL A 38 -3.81 -31.53 -8.68
N GLU A 39 -3.93 -30.37 -9.33
CA GLU A 39 -3.24 -29.16 -8.94
C GLU A 39 -4.25 -28.06 -8.60
N TRP A 40 -3.98 -27.34 -7.52
CA TRP A 40 -4.68 -26.13 -7.14
C TRP A 40 -3.65 -25.01 -6.96
N HIS A 41 -3.92 -23.86 -7.56
CA HIS A 41 -3.10 -22.66 -7.43
C HIS A 41 -3.99 -21.50 -6.95
N ARG A 42 -3.51 -20.78 -5.94
CA ARG A 42 -4.11 -19.53 -5.50
C ARG A 42 -3.93 -18.46 -6.58
N THR A 43 -5.03 -17.80 -6.90
CA THR A 43 -5.08 -16.59 -7.74
C THR A 43 -5.70 -15.44 -6.96
N PRO A 44 -5.55 -14.17 -7.39
CA PRO A 44 -6.14 -13.01 -6.70
C PRO A 44 -7.67 -13.07 -6.57
N THR A 45 -8.35 -13.87 -7.41
CA THR A 45 -9.82 -14.03 -7.40
C THR A 45 -10.27 -15.34 -6.75
N THR A 46 -9.35 -16.11 -6.16
CA THR A 46 -9.67 -17.41 -5.55
C THR A 46 -10.50 -17.23 -4.29
N THR A 47 -11.65 -17.90 -4.23
CA THR A 47 -12.46 -17.99 -3.00
C THR A 47 -11.81 -18.94 -2.01
N GLU A 48 -11.56 -18.45 -0.79
CA GLU A 48 -10.93 -19.24 0.26
C GLU A 48 -11.87 -20.32 0.82
N THR A 49 -11.33 -21.52 1.08
CA THR A 49 -12.02 -22.72 1.56
C THR A 49 -11.29 -23.36 2.75
N ASP A 50 -12.03 -24.09 3.58
CA ASP A 50 -11.48 -24.85 4.72
C ASP A 50 -11.01 -26.27 4.35
N GLY A 51 -11.22 -26.70 3.11
CA GLY A 51 -10.78 -28.01 2.66
C GLY A 51 -10.92 -28.24 1.17
N PHE A 52 -10.22 -29.27 0.70
CA PHE A 52 -10.27 -29.75 -0.67
C PHE A 52 -10.83 -31.16 -0.70
N GLN A 53 -11.70 -31.46 -1.66
CA GLN A 53 -12.23 -32.79 -1.89
C GLN A 53 -11.89 -33.24 -3.31
N VAL A 54 -11.20 -34.37 -3.41
CA VAL A 54 -10.87 -35.02 -4.68
C VAL A 54 -11.52 -36.40 -4.70
N LYS A 55 -12.20 -36.73 -5.79
CA LYS A 55 -12.83 -38.03 -5.99
C LYS A 55 -12.34 -38.63 -7.30
N ARG A 56 -11.90 -39.88 -7.25
CA ARG A 56 -11.53 -40.68 -8.41
C ARG A 56 -12.11 -42.09 -8.25
N PRO A 57 -12.56 -42.75 -9.34
CA PRO A 57 -13.00 -44.15 -9.26
C PRO A 57 -11.81 -45.06 -8.95
N GLY A 58 -12.02 -46.14 -8.22
CA GLY A 58 -10.96 -47.10 -7.92
C GLY A 58 -11.42 -48.17 -6.93
N ASP A 59 -10.87 -49.37 -7.09
CA ASP A 59 -11.16 -50.57 -6.30
C ASP A 59 -9.90 -51.15 -5.63
N LYS A 60 -8.74 -50.51 -5.82
CA LYS A 60 -7.45 -50.90 -5.27
C LYS A 60 -6.89 -49.84 -4.32
N ASN A 61 -6.00 -50.26 -3.44
CA ASN A 61 -5.24 -49.32 -2.62
C ASN A 61 -4.32 -48.46 -3.49
N VAL A 62 -4.26 -47.16 -3.21
CA VAL A 62 -3.55 -46.18 -4.03
C VAL A 62 -2.59 -45.38 -3.15
N ARG A 63 -1.33 -45.25 -3.57
CA ARG A 63 -0.39 -44.31 -2.97
C ARG A 63 -0.70 -42.89 -3.45
N CYS A 64 -0.72 -41.97 -2.51
CA CYS A 64 -1.05 -40.57 -2.69
C CYS A 64 0.05 -39.72 -2.06
N THR A 65 0.65 -38.82 -2.84
CA THR A 65 1.61 -37.82 -2.36
C THR A 65 0.92 -36.47 -2.41
N ILE A 66 0.81 -35.81 -1.26
CA ILE A 66 0.24 -34.48 -1.13
C ILE A 66 1.38 -33.49 -0.93
N LEU A 67 1.52 -32.52 -1.82
CA LEU A 67 2.47 -31.44 -1.72
C LEU A 67 1.73 -30.15 -1.37
N LEU A 68 2.08 -29.54 -0.24
CA LEU A 68 1.51 -28.28 0.22
C LEU A 68 2.57 -27.18 0.12
N LEU A 69 2.34 -26.20 -0.75
CA LEU A 69 3.23 -25.05 -0.91
C LEU A 69 2.65 -23.89 -0.10
N LEU A 70 3.32 -23.55 1.01
CA LEU A 70 2.94 -22.43 1.85
C LEU A 70 3.07 -21.09 1.11
N ASP A 71 2.16 -20.16 1.41
CA ASP A 71 2.22 -18.78 0.95
C ASP A 71 2.93 -17.91 1.99
N TYR A 72 4.27 -17.91 1.96
CA TYR A 72 5.07 -17.09 2.88
C TYR A 72 4.87 -15.60 2.58
N GLN A 73 4.37 -14.87 3.58
CA GLN A 73 4.18 -13.41 3.52
C GLN A 73 4.95 -12.78 4.70
N PRO A 74 6.09 -12.12 4.48
CA PRO A 74 6.77 -11.87 3.19
C PRO A 74 7.45 -13.13 2.60
N LEU A 75 7.69 -13.09 1.29
CA LEU A 75 8.28 -14.21 0.54
C LEU A 75 9.62 -14.68 1.12
N GLN A 76 9.70 -15.98 1.41
CA GLN A 76 10.89 -16.66 1.90
C GLN A 76 11.53 -17.52 0.81
N PHE A 77 12.85 -17.71 0.92
CA PHE A 77 13.66 -18.47 -0.01
C PHE A 77 14.45 -19.53 0.75
N LYS A 78 14.56 -20.72 0.16
CA LYS A 78 15.48 -21.76 0.59
C LYS A 78 16.89 -21.41 0.08
N LEU A 79 17.88 -21.49 0.95
CA LEU A 79 19.26 -21.21 0.58
C LEU A 79 19.92 -22.47 0.00
N ASP A 80 20.89 -22.28 -0.89
CA ASP A 80 21.83 -23.33 -1.28
C ASP A 80 22.43 -24.00 -0.02
N PRO A 81 22.57 -25.34 0.03
CA PRO A 81 23.02 -26.05 1.24
C PRO A 81 24.34 -25.55 1.84
N ARG A 82 25.26 -25.04 1.01
CA ARG A 82 26.56 -24.55 1.48
C ARG A 82 26.40 -23.19 2.14
N LEU A 83 25.61 -22.30 1.54
CA LEU A 83 25.29 -21.00 2.11
C LEU A 83 24.42 -21.15 3.37
N ALA A 84 23.46 -22.06 3.36
CA ALA A 84 22.59 -22.35 4.49
C ALA A 84 23.39 -22.77 5.72
N ARG A 85 24.36 -23.68 5.53
CA ARG A 85 25.27 -24.13 6.59
C ARG A 85 26.17 -23.02 7.10
N LEU A 86 26.66 -22.16 6.22
CA LEU A 86 27.52 -21.03 6.61
C LEU A 86 26.78 -20.00 7.47
N LEU A 87 25.57 -19.64 7.06
CA LEU A 87 24.78 -18.61 7.74
C LEU A 87 23.93 -19.17 8.89
N GLY A 88 23.77 -20.48 9.00
CA GLY A 88 22.87 -21.12 9.96
C GLY A 88 21.39 -20.90 9.62
N ILE A 89 21.07 -20.69 8.35
CA ILE A 89 19.72 -20.32 7.88
C ILE A 89 19.30 -21.26 6.76
N HIS A 90 18.20 -21.99 6.94
CA HIS A 90 17.69 -22.87 5.89
C HIS A 90 16.72 -22.15 4.94
N THR A 91 15.73 -21.45 5.50
CA THR A 91 14.68 -20.74 4.75
C THR A 91 14.40 -19.40 5.43
N GLN A 92 14.54 -18.28 4.72
CA GLN A 92 14.30 -16.93 5.26
C GLN A 92 13.99 -15.92 4.16
N THR A 93 13.61 -14.70 4.57
CA THR A 93 13.42 -13.56 3.66
C THR A 93 14.76 -13.01 3.15
N ARG A 94 14.76 -12.41 1.95
CA ARG A 94 15.98 -11.79 1.37
C ARG A 94 16.67 -10.80 2.30
N PRO A 95 15.98 -9.84 2.95
CA PRO A 95 16.63 -8.90 3.86
C PRO A 95 17.35 -9.58 5.02
N ILE A 96 16.74 -10.61 5.62
CA ILE A 96 17.33 -11.37 6.72
C ILE A 96 18.57 -12.13 6.25
N ILE A 97 18.52 -12.76 5.07
CA ILE A 97 19.67 -13.47 4.48
C ILE A 97 20.84 -12.52 4.21
N ILE A 98 20.56 -11.36 3.60
CA ILE A 98 21.58 -10.32 3.34
C ILE A 98 22.16 -9.80 4.66
N GLY A 99 21.31 -9.56 5.66
CA GLY A 99 21.73 -9.14 6.99
C GLY A 99 22.64 -10.17 7.68
N ALA A 100 22.30 -11.45 7.59
CA ALA A 100 23.12 -12.54 8.13
C ALA A 100 24.46 -12.67 7.42
N LEU A 101 24.47 -12.58 6.08
CA LEU A 101 25.71 -12.54 5.30
C LEU A 101 26.58 -11.34 5.69
N TRP A 102 25.97 -10.16 5.88
CA TRP A 102 26.68 -8.97 6.34
C TRP A 102 27.26 -9.16 7.74
N GLN A 103 26.52 -9.80 8.64
CA GLN A 103 26.99 -10.11 9.98
C GLN A 103 28.19 -11.07 9.94
N TYR A 104 28.16 -12.08 9.06
CA TYR A 104 29.29 -12.98 8.81
C TYR A 104 30.53 -12.19 8.35
N ILE A 105 30.39 -11.35 7.32
CA ILE A 105 31.48 -10.51 6.77
C ILE A 105 32.13 -9.63 7.85
N LYS A 106 31.31 -8.97 8.68
CA LYS A 106 31.82 -8.13 9.79
C LYS A 106 32.55 -8.95 10.84
N THR A 107 31.97 -10.07 11.26
CA THR A 107 32.53 -10.92 12.33
C THR A 107 33.88 -11.50 11.91
N HIS A 108 34.02 -11.84 10.64
CA HIS A 108 35.26 -12.39 10.06
C HIS A 108 36.20 -11.33 9.49
N LYS A 109 35.86 -10.03 9.62
CA LYS A 109 36.66 -8.88 9.12
C LYS A 109 37.03 -9.00 7.65
N LEU A 110 36.07 -9.42 6.82
CA LEU A 110 36.28 -9.69 5.40
C LEU A 110 36.13 -8.43 4.51
N GLN A 111 35.69 -7.30 5.07
CA GLN A 111 35.67 -6.04 4.34
C GLN A 111 37.10 -5.51 4.17
N ASP A 112 37.42 -5.05 2.96
CA ASP A 112 38.74 -4.50 2.67
C ASP A 112 38.99 -3.20 3.47
N ALA A 113 40.19 -3.06 4.04
CA ALA A 113 40.56 -1.94 4.89
C ALA A 113 40.75 -0.63 4.12
N HIS A 114 41.23 -0.71 2.88
CA HIS A 114 41.50 0.44 2.02
C HIS A 114 40.32 0.74 1.10
N GLU A 115 39.72 -0.29 0.51
CA GLU A 115 38.59 -0.17 -0.41
C GLU A 115 37.30 -0.71 0.19
N ARG A 116 36.65 0.08 1.06
CA ARG A 116 35.46 -0.36 1.83
C ARG A 116 34.25 -0.82 0.99
N GLU A 117 34.27 -0.67 -0.32
CA GLU A 117 33.25 -1.22 -1.22
C GLU A 117 33.47 -2.69 -1.60
N TYR A 118 34.65 -3.25 -1.28
CA TYR A 118 35.02 -4.63 -1.58
C TYR A 118 35.00 -5.53 -0.34
N ILE A 119 34.70 -6.79 -0.61
CA ILE A 119 34.78 -7.91 0.32
C ILE A 119 35.83 -8.86 -0.22
N ASN A 120 36.78 -9.21 0.63
CA ASN A 120 37.76 -10.25 0.37
C ASN A 120 37.17 -11.57 0.89
N CYS A 121 36.73 -12.43 -0.04
CA CYS A 121 36.07 -13.68 0.28
C CYS A 121 37.06 -14.62 1.01
N ASP A 122 36.62 -15.22 2.12
CA ASP A 122 37.39 -16.30 2.73
C ASP A 122 37.16 -17.62 1.97
N LYS A 123 37.88 -18.66 2.38
CA LYS A 123 37.77 -20.01 1.80
C LYS A 123 36.34 -20.55 1.66
N TYR A 124 35.40 -20.11 2.51
CA TYR A 124 34.01 -20.57 2.47
C TYR A 124 33.17 -19.73 1.51
N LEU A 125 33.34 -18.41 1.52
CA LEU A 125 32.69 -17.51 0.58
C LEU A 125 33.19 -17.69 -0.85
N GLU A 126 34.50 -17.91 -1.05
CA GLU A 126 35.07 -18.24 -2.36
C GLU A 126 34.44 -19.49 -2.94
N GLN A 127 34.24 -20.48 -2.09
CA GLN A 127 33.62 -21.73 -2.42
C GLN A 127 32.16 -21.57 -2.90
N ILE A 128 31.40 -20.67 -2.26
CA ILE A 128 29.99 -20.42 -2.54
C ILE A 128 29.81 -19.47 -3.73
N PHE A 129 30.45 -18.31 -3.70
CA PHE A 129 30.32 -17.25 -4.70
C PHE A 129 31.26 -17.39 -5.90
N GLN A 130 32.20 -18.34 -5.84
CA GLN A 130 33.17 -18.65 -6.91
C GLN A 130 34.02 -17.43 -7.29
N CYS A 131 34.34 -16.58 -6.32
CA CYS A 131 35.19 -15.40 -6.49
C CYS A 131 36.00 -15.12 -5.22
N SER A 132 37.26 -14.70 -5.39
CA SER A 132 38.14 -14.29 -4.28
C SER A 132 37.81 -12.90 -3.74
N ARG A 133 37.24 -12.04 -4.58
CA ARG A 133 36.90 -10.67 -4.24
C ARG A 133 35.64 -10.25 -4.98
N MET A 134 34.76 -9.52 -4.30
CA MET A 134 33.54 -8.96 -4.91
C MET A 134 33.13 -7.63 -4.28
N LYS A 135 32.40 -6.79 -5.03
CA LYS A 135 31.79 -5.56 -4.49
C LYS A 135 30.51 -5.87 -3.71
N PHE A 136 30.17 -5.01 -2.73
CA PHE A 136 28.87 -5.10 -2.04
C PHE A 136 27.67 -5.05 -3.00
N ALA A 137 27.76 -4.21 -4.03
CA ALA A 137 26.70 -4.05 -5.03
C ALA A 137 26.43 -5.34 -5.84
N GLU A 138 27.38 -6.28 -5.90
CA GLU A 138 27.23 -7.55 -6.61
C GLU A 138 26.50 -8.61 -5.78
N ILE A 139 26.47 -8.46 -4.44
CA ILE A 139 25.88 -9.47 -3.54
C ILE A 139 24.45 -9.83 -3.93
N PRO A 140 23.52 -8.88 -4.15
CA PRO A 140 22.13 -9.25 -4.45
C PRO A 140 22.00 -10.12 -5.71
N GLN A 141 22.79 -9.83 -6.74
CA GLN A 141 22.78 -10.58 -7.99
C GLN A 141 23.40 -11.97 -7.83
N ARG A 142 24.55 -12.07 -7.16
CA ARG A 142 25.19 -13.36 -6.88
C ARG A 142 24.35 -14.23 -5.96
N LEU A 143 23.74 -13.63 -4.95
CA LEU A 143 22.86 -14.31 -4.01
C LEU A 143 21.61 -14.85 -4.71
N HIS A 144 21.06 -14.16 -5.72
CA HIS A 144 19.87 -14.61 -6.44
C HIS A 144 20.01 -16.04 -7.00
N GLN A 145 21.20 -16.44 -7.46
CA GLN A 145 21.48 -17.78 -7.99
C GLN A 145 21.53 -18.87 -6.90
N LEU A 146 21.68 -18.47 -5.64
CA LEU A 146 21.78 -19.34 -4.47
C LEU A 146 20.47 -19.38 -3.66
N LEU A 147 19.43 -18.70 -4.15
CA LEU A 147 18.12 -18.63 -3.51
C LEU A 147 17.11 -19.40 -4.37
N HIS A 148 16.59 -20.47 -3.79
CA HIS A 148 15.56 -21.31 -4.39
C HIS A 148 14.18 -21.03 -3.76
N PRO A 149 13.09 -21.38 -4.45
CA PRO A 149 11.77 -21.44 -3.81
C PRO A 149 11.82 -22.31 -2.54
N ALA A 150 11.02 -21.97 -1.54
CA ALA A 150 10.88 -22.80 -0.34
C ALA A 150 10.34 -24.19 -0.73
N ASP A 151 10.81 -25.23 -0.04
CA ASP A 151 10.36 -26.59 -0.31
C ASP A 151 8.88 -26.76 0.07
N PRO A 152 8.11 -27.54 -0.69
CA PRO A 152 6.77 -27.94 -0.28
C PRO A 152 6.83 -28.87 0.94
N ILE A 153 5.76 -28.86 1.72
CA ILE A 153 5.51 -29.90 2.73
C ILE A 153 4.98 -31.12 1.98
N VAL A 154 5.66 -32.27 2.13
CA VAL A 154 5.31 -33.50 1.44
C VAL A 154 4.69 -34.49 2.44
N ILE A 155 3.46 -34.92 2.16
CA ILE A 155 2.74 -35.90 2.95
C ILE A 155 2.49 -37.13 2.08
N ASN A 156 3.06 -38.27 2.48
CA ASN A 156 2.83 -39.54 1.83
C ASN A 156 1.69 -40.29 2.54
N HIS A 157 0.66 -40.65 1.79
CA HIS A 157 -0.52 -41.34 2.29
C HIS A 157 -0.91 -42.52 1.41
N VAL A 158 -1.56 -43.53 1.99
CA VAL A 158 -2.09 -44.69 1.26
C VAL A 158 -3.60 -44.75 1.44
N ILE A 159 -4.32 -44.46 0.35
CA ILE A 159 -5.77 -44.60 0.29
C ILE A 159 -6.06 -46.11 0.23
N SER A 160 -6.74 -46.65 1.23
CA SER A 160 -7.05 -48.09 1.27
C SER A 160 -8.56 -48.36 1.23
N VAL A 161 -8.94 -49.30 0.37
CA VAL A 161 -10.33 -49.64 0.00
C VAL A 161 -10.97 -50.58 1.02
N GLU A 162 -10.17 -51.28 1.81
CA GLU A 162 -10.62 -52.26 2.80
C GLU A 162 -10.46 -51.76 4.24
N GLY A 163 -11.41 -52.13 5.10
CA GLY A 163 -11.43 -51.86 6.54
C GLY A 163 -12.81 -51.40 7.04
N PRO A 164 -13.19 -51.68 8.31
CA PRO A 164 -14.42 -51.13 8.90
C PRO A 164 -14.42 -49.60 8.82
N ASP A 165 -15.61 -49.02 8.72
CA ASP A 165 -15.97 -47.60 8.46
C ASP A 165 -15.42 -46.54 9.45
N THR A 166 -14.39 -46.88 10.23
CA THR A 166 -13.64 -45.93 11.04
C THR A 166 -12.93 -44.93 10.13
N LYS A 167 -13.47 -43.70 10.09
CA LYS A 167 -12.87 -42.51 9.46
C LYS A 167 -11.35 -42.52 9.58
N LYS A 168 -10.65 -42.83 8.49
CA LYS A 168 -9.18 -42.85 8.40
C LYS A 168 -8.64 -41.42 8.36
N THR A 169 -8.76 -40.70 9.48
CA THR A 169 -8.26 -39.33 9.61
C THR A 169 -6.80 -39.39 10.05
N ALA A 170 -5.90 -38.86 9.21
CA ALA A 170 -4.53 -38.55 9.61
C ALA A 170 -4.45 -37.07 9.99
N CYS A 171 -3.83 -36.76 11.13
CA CYS A 171 -3.65 -35.40 11.61
C CYS A 171 -2.17 -35.03 11.50
N TYR A 172 -1.89 -33.84 10.96
CA TYR A 172 -0.55 -33.29 10.84
C TYR A 172 -0.56 -31.87 11.42
N ASP A 173 0.40 -31.59 12.29
CA ASP A 173 0.64 -30.25 12.79
C ASP A 173 1.65 -29.55 11.87
N ILE A 174 1.28 -28.37 11.39
CA ILE A 174 2.10 -27.55 10.50
C ILE A 174 2.24 -26.18 11.14
N ASP A 175 3.47 -25.82 11.49
CA ASP A 175 3.77 -24.47 11.95
C ASP A 175 3.76 -23.51 10.76
N VAL A 176 2.91 -22.48 10.85
CA VAL A 176 2.79 -21.44 9.82
C VAL A 176 3.01 -20.09 10.47
N GLU A 177 3.94 -19.31 9.91
CA GLU A 177 4.12 -17.92 10.31
C GLU A 177 2.94 -17.09 9.79
N VAL A 178 2.27 -16.39 10.71
CA VAL A 178 1.09 -15.57 10.42
C VAL A 178 1.45 -14.11 10.64
N ASP A 179 0.99 -13.21 9.76
CA ASP A 179 1.15 -11.77 9.99
C ASP A 179 0.64 -11.36 11.37
N ASP A 180 1.40 -10.48 12.02
CA ASP A 180 1.02 -9.89 13.29
C ASP A 180 -0.32 -9.14 13.16
N PRO A 181 -1.36 -9.51 13.92
CA PRO A 181 -2.64 -8.80 13.90
C PRO A 181 -2.50 -7.31 14.26
N LEU A 182 -1.46 -6.92 15.01
CA LEU A 182 -1.18 -5.52 15.31
C LEU A 182 -0.88 -4.71 14.06
N LYS A 183 -0.31 -5.30 13.01
CA LYS A 183 -0.01 -4.61 11.75
C LYS A 183 -1.28 -4.10 11.07
N SER A 184 -2.36 -4.89 11.10
CA SER A 184 -3.66 -4.46 10.59
C SER A 184 -4.27 -3.35 11.45
N GLN A 185 -4.16 -3.46 12.77
CA GLN A 185 -4.66 -2.43 13.70
C GLN A 185 -3.89 -1.11 13.52
N MET A 186 -2.57 -1.18 13.38
CA MET A 186 -1.70 -0.03 13.14
C MET A 186 -2.01 0.63 11.79
N ASN A 187 -2.22 -0.16 10.72
CA ASN A 187 -2.65 0.38 9.43
C ASN A 187 -4.03 1.05 9.53
N SER A 188 -4.98 0.44 10.23
CA SER A 188 -6.29 1.06 10.48
C SER A 188 -6.17 2.35 11.27
N PHE A 189 -5.25 2.43 12.22
CA PHE A 189 -4.99 3.64 13.00
C PHE A 189 -4.38 4.74 12.13
N LEU A 190 -3.35 4.43 11.35
CA LEU A 190 -2.68 5.37 10.44
C LEU A 190 -3.62 5.91 9.35
N LEU A 191 -4.53 5.07 8.85
CA LEU A 191 -5.51 5.46 7.83
C LEU A 191 -6.76 6.11 8.41
N SER A 192 -6.94 6.11 9.73
CA SER A 192 -8.11 6.73 10.34
C SER A 192 -8.06 8.26 10.17
N THR A 193 -8.98 8.78 9.36
CA THR A 193 -9.16 10.23 9.12
C THR A 193 -10.24 10.83 10.01
N ALA A 194 -10.77 10.06 10.96
CA ALA A 194 -11.88 10.48 11.82
C ALA A 194 -11.56 11.78 12.58
N SER A 195 -10.32 11.94 13.06
CA SER A 195 -9.86 13.17 13.72
C SER A 195 -9.72 14.34 12.75
N GLN A 196 -9.46 14.10 11.45
CA GLN A 196 -9.29 15.19 10.48
C GLN A 196 -10.60 15.94 10.21
N GLN A 197 -11.75 15.25 10.21
CA GLN A 197 -13.05 15.90 10.01
C GLN A 197 -13.42 16.80 11.20
N GLU A 198 -13.15 16.36 12.42
CA GLU A 198 -13.38 17.15 13.64
C GLU A 198 -12.46 18.38 13.68
N ILE A 199 -11.16 18.20 13.35
CA ILE A 199 -10.19 19.29 13.22
C ILE A 199 -10.70 20.33 12.20
N GLN A 200 -11.12 19.91 11.01
CA GLN A 200 -11.61 20.82 9.98
C GLN A 200 -12.87 21.58 10.43
N THR A 201 -13.76 20.92 11.16
CA THR A 201 -14.97 21.56 11.72
C THR A 201 -14.59 22.62 12.76
N LEU A 202 -13.61 22.33 13.62
CA LEU A 202 -13.09 23.28 14.60
C LEU A 202 -12.38 24.45 13.93
N ASP A 203 -11.59 24.21 12.89
CA ASP A 203 -10.90 25.24 12.11
C ASP A 203 -11.89 26.22 11.45
N ASN A 204 -12.99 25.71 10.88
CA ASN A 204 -14.04 26.55 10.32
C ASN A 204 -14.68 27.44 11.40
N LYS A 205 -14.99 26.88 12.58
CA LYS A 205 -15.52 27.67 13.71
C LYS A 205 -14.55 28.72 14.20
N ILE A 206 -13.24 28.41 14.24
CA ILE A 206 -12.21 29.39 14.56
C ILE A 206 -12.24 30.53 13.54
N HIS A 207 -12.30 30.21 12.24
CA HIS A 207 -12.36 31.21 11.17
C HIS A 207 -13.57 32.14 11.31
N GLU A 208 -14.77 31.57 11.47
CA GLU A 208 -16.02 32.33 11.64
C GLU A 208 -15.97 33.23 12.89
N THR A 209 -15.41 32.71 13.98
CA THR A 209 -15.28 33.47 15.23
C THR A 209 -14.30 34.63 15.06
N VAL A 210 -13.16 34.40 14.40
CA VAL A 210 -12.16 35.45 14.12
C VAL A 210 -12.77 36.54 13.24
N GLU A 211 -13.53 36.16 12.21
CA GLU A 211 -14.23 37.13 11.35
C GLU A 211 -15.22 37.97 12.16
N THR A 212 -16.02 37.34 13.02
CA THR A 212 -16.96 38.02 13.91
C THR A 212 -16.24 38.98 14.87
N ILE A 213 -15.12 38.56 15.46
CA ILE A 213 -14.29 39.42 16.33
C ILE A 213 -13.79 40.64 15.55
N ASN A 214 -13.33 40.47 14.32
CA ASN A 214 -12.86 41.58 13.50
C ASN A 214 -13.98 42.56 13.16
N GLN A 215 -15.18 42.07 12.82
CA GLN A 215 -16.36 42.93 12.59
C GLN A 215 -16.73 43.72 13.85
N LEU A 216 -16.78 43.05 15.02
CA LEU A 216 -17.08 43.70 16.29
C LEU A 216 -16.00 44.71 16.70
N LYS A 217 -14.73 44.41 16.45
CA LYS A 217 -13.61 45.34 16.69
C LYS A 217 -13.77 46.61 15.85
N THR A 218 -14.01 46.47 14.55
CA THR A 218 -14.25 47.62 13.64
C THR A 218 -15.43 48.46 14.12
N ASN A 219 -16.55 47.83 14.47
CA ASN A 219 -17.72 48.53 15.00
C ASN A 219 -17.41 49.28 16.30
N ARG A 220 -16.70 48.62 17.23
CA ARG A 220 -16.29 49.25 18.49
C ARG A 220 -15.38 50.45 18.26
N GLU A 221 -14.38 50.33 17.40
CA GLU A 221 -13.45 51.42 17.07
C GLU A 221 -14.18 52.59 16.40
N PHE A 222 -15.15 52.31 15.53
CA PHE A 222 -16.01 53.33 14.92
C PHE A 222 -16.76 54.14 15.99
N PHE A 223 -17.50 53.48 16.88
CA PHE A 223 -18.27 54.16 17.92
C PHE A 223 -17.38 54.88 18.95
N LEU A 224 -16.24 54.30 19.30
CA LEU A 224 -15.28 54.95 20.20
C LEU A 224 -14.68 56.22 19.57
N SER A 225 -14.40 56.20 18.27
CA SER A 225 -13.87 57.37 17.56
C SER A 225 -14.91 58.50 17.51
N PHE A 226 -16.18 58.16 17.25
CA PHE A 226 -17.29 59.11 17.33
C PHE A 226 -17.47 59.69 18.74
N ALA A 227 -17.45 58.85 19.78
CA ALA A 227 -17.68 59.28 21.15
C ALA A 227 -16.57 60.20 21.70
N LYS A 228 -15.31 60.01 21.25
CA LYS A 228 -14.18 60.84 21.67
C LYS A 228 -14.20 62.24 21.06
N GLU A 229 -14.41 62.34 19.74
CA GLU A 229 -14.32 63.61 18.99
C GLU A 229 -15.41 63.68 17.89
N PRO A 230 -16.69 63.89 18.25
CA PRO A 230 -17.81 63.70 17.33
C PRO A 230 -17.77 64.63 16.12
N GLN A 231 -17.39 65.91 16.31
CA GLN A 231 -17.35 66.89 15.22
C GLN A 231 -16.28 66.54 14.18
N GLN A 232 -15.08 66.19 14.62
CA GLN A 232 -13.98 65.82 13.72
C GLN A 232 -14.23 64.46 13.08
N PHE A 233 -14.82 63.52 13.80
CA PHE A 233 -15.23 62.23 13.28
C PHE A 233 -16.25 62.37 12.14
N ILE A 234 -17.35 63.12 12.34
CA ILE A 234 -18.39 63.31 11.31
C ILE A 234 -17.79 63.95 10.06
N TYR A 235 -16.93 64.94 10.21
CA TYR A 235 -16.23 65.58 9.09
C TYR A 235 -15.38 64.57 8.29
N LYS A 236 -14.55 63.78 8.98
CA LYS A 236 -13.73 62.72 8.36
C LYS A 236 -14.59 61.62 7.72
N TRP A 237 -15.68 61.24 8.37
CA TRP A 237 -16.60 60.21 7.88
C TRP A 237 -17.32 60.66 6.60
N LEU A 238 -17.82 61.89 6.54
CA LEU A 238 -18.41 62.46 5.33
C LEU A 238 -17.43 62.47 4.15
N ILE A 239 -16.16 62.81 4.41
CA ILE A 239 -15.11 62.75 3.39
C ILE A 239 -14.89 61.30 2.93
N SER A 240 -14.80 60.33 3.85
CA SER A 240 -14.63 58.91 3.51
C SER A 240 -15.81 58.41 2.67
N GLN A 241 -17.05 58.60 3.11
CA GLN A 241 -18.24 58.16 2.38
C GLN A 241 -18.34 58.81 0.99
N THR A 242 -17.96 60.08 0.87
CA THR A 242 -17.95 60.79 -0.43
C THR A 242 -16.89 60.20 -1.36
N ARG A 243 -15.72 59.81 -0.85
CA ARG A 243 -14.68 59.13 -1.62
C ARG A 243 -15.14 57.72 -2.02
N ASP A 244 -15.65 56.94 -1.08
CA ASP A 244 -16.06 55.55 -1.31
C ASP A 244 -17.20 55.49 -2.35
N LEU A 245 -18.16 56.43 -2.30
CA LEU A 245 -19.21 56.57 -3.33
C LEU A 245 -18.65 56.91 -4.71
N LYS A 246 -17.60 57.74 -4.79
CA LYS A 246 -16.94 58.04 -6.06
C LYS A 246 -16.23 56.81 -6.61
N GLU A 247 -15.52 56.05 -5.77
CA GLU A 247 -14.84 54.82 -6.17
C GLU A 247 -15.83 53.75 -6.66
N ILE A 248 -16.98 53.58 -5.98
CA ILE A 248 -18.05 52.69 -6.44
C ILE A 248 -18.63 53.17 -7.78
N GLY A 249 -18.91 54.46 -7.92
CA GLY A 249 -19.43 55.04 -9.17
C GLY A 249 -18.46 54.94 -10.36
N GLU A 250 -17.16 55.09 -10.11
CA GLU A 250 -16.09 54.90 -11.10
C GLU A 250 -15.93 53.42 -11.48
N ALA A 251 -16.05 52.50 -10.52
CA ALA A 251 -16.07 51.06 -10.78
C ALA A 251 -17.28 50.65 -11.63
N GLU A 252 -18.46 51.21 -11.37
CA GLU A 252 -19.67 50.99 -12.17
C GLU A 252 -19.56 51.57 -13.59
N ALA A 253 -18.93 52.74 -13.73
CA ALA A 253 -18.65 53.35 -15.02
C ALA A 253 -17.62 52.53 -15.83
N CYS A 254 -16.58 52.02 -15.17
CA CYS A 254 -15.60 51.11 -15.76
C CYS A 254 -16.25 49.80 -16.22
N THR A 255 -17.13 49.22 -15.40
CA THR A 255 -17.85 47.98 -15.74
C THR A 255 -18.81 48.21 -16.92
N ARG A 256 -19.54 49.34 -16.94
CA ARG A 256 -20.39 49.73 -18.09
C ARG A 256 -19.60 49.94 -19.38
N ASN A 257 -18.43 50.60 -19.30
CA ASN A 257 -17.57 50.83 -20.47
C ASN A 257 -16.93 49.52 -20.98
N GLN A 258 -16.64 48.55 -20.12
CA GLN A 258 -16.20 47.21 -20.52
C GLN A 258 -17.33 46.41 -21.20
N GLN A 259 -18.57 46.52 -20.72
CA GLN A 259 -19.74 45.90 -21.35
C GLN A 259 -20.03 46.50 -22.74
N GLN A 260 -19.91 47.83 -22.90
CA GLN A 260 -20.06 48.50 -24.20
C GLN A 260 -18.95 48.12 -25.19
N LYS A 261 -17.69 47.98 -24.73
CA LYS A 261 -16.58 47.50 -25.58
C LYS A 261 -16.77 46.06 -26.07
N LYS A 262 -17.32 45.17 -25.22
CA LYS A 262 -17.69 43.80 -25.63
C LYS A 262 -18.83 43.78 -26.65
N ASN A 263 -19.80 44.69 -26.54
CA ASN A 263 -20.92 44.79 -27.49
C ASN A 263 -20.56 45.46 -28.82
N SER A 264 -19.47 46.25 -28.88
CA SER A 264 -18.97 46.86 -30.12
C SER A 264 -18.06 45.96 -30.97
N LEU A 265 -17.62 44.82 -30.44
CA LEU A 265 -16.93 43.77 -31.19
C LEU A 265 -17.96 42.67 -31.51
N GLY A 266 -18.68 42.85 -32.62
CA GLY A 266 -19.61 41.85 -33.14
C GLY A 266 -18.93 40.54 -33.51
N PRO A 267 -19.67 39.41 -33.58
CA PRO A 267 -19.11 38.10 -33.85
C PRO A 267 -18.60 38.05 -35.29
N ILE A 268 -17.29 37.90 -35.48
CA ILE A 268 -16.74 37.50 -36.78
C ILE A 268 -17.05 36.02 -36.95
N THR A 269 -18.00 35.73 -37.83
CA THR A 269 -18.27 34.39 -38.35
C THR A 269 -17.12 33.96 -39.27
N GLY A 270 -16.56 32.78 -39.02
CA GLY A 270 -15.51 32.21 -39.86
C GLY A 270 -15.15 30.80 -39.40
N VAL A 271 -15.91 29.83 -39.89
CA VAL A 271 -15.64 28.39 -39.74
C VAL A 271 -14.58 27.97 -40.78
N GLN A 272 -13.48 27.35 -40.37
CA GLN A 272 -12.95 26.11 -40.97
C GLN A 272 -11.72 25.55 -40.21
N HIS A 273 -11.73 24.23 -40.03
CA HIS A 273 -10.74 23.37 -39.35
C HIS A 273 -9.48 23.07 -40.22
N PRO A 274 -8.65 22.03 -39.95
CA PRO A 274 -7.39 22.08 -39.19
C PRO A 274 -6.17 21.63 -40.02
N HIS A 275 -4.92 21.90 -39.58
CA HIS A 275 -3.75 20.98 -39.48
C HIS A 275 -2.40 21.73 -39.22
N PRO A 276 -1.25 21.08 -38.90
CA PRO A 276 -0.46 21.39 -37.71
C PRO A 276 0.97 21.87 -38.01
N VAL A 277 1.55 22.76 -37.19
CA VAL A 277 3.03 22.89 -37.12
C VAL A 277 3.50 23.28 -35.71
N LEU A 278 4.11 22.29 -35.05
CA LEU A 278 5.37 22.35 -34.28
C LEU A 278 5.94 23.73 -33.86
N ARG A 279 5.95 24.04 -32.56
CA ARG A 279 7.12 23.87 -31.65
C ARG A 279 7.01 24.73 -30.37
N ARG A 280 7.44 24.08 -29.28
CA ARG A 280 8.19 24.58 -28.11
C ARG A 280 7.53 25.58 -27.15
N GLY A 281 7.32 25.08 -25.94
CA GLY A 281 7.87 25.70 -24.73
C GLY A 281 6.80 25.99 -23.68
N VAL A 282 6.64 25.09 -22.71
CA VAL A 282 7.04 25.25 -21.29
C VAL A 282 5.84 25.70 -20.43
N GLU A 283 5.66 24.97 -19.33
CA GLU A 283 4.85 25.23 -18.13
C GLU A 283 3.36 24.84 -18.13
N GLU A 284 3.12 23.63 -17.60
CA GLU A 284 1.87 23.19 -16.98
C GLU A 284 1.56 24.03 -15.74
N LEU A 285 0.39 24.68 -15.75
CA LEU A 285 -0.27 25.16 -14.54
C LEU A 285 -1.67 24.55 -14.51
N ASP A 286 -1.86 23.66 -13.53
CA ASP A 286 -3.11 22.97 -13.22
C ASP A 286 -4.28 23.94 -13.06
N PHE A 287 -5.31 23.77 -13.88
CA PHE A 287 -6.63 24.33 -13.62
C PHE A 287 -7.50 23.29 -12.92
N LEU A 288 -7.66 23.47 -11.60
CA LEU A 288 -8.73 22.87 -10.81
C LEU A 288 -10.08 23.41 -11.28
N TRP A 289 -10.84 22.55 -11.94
CA TRP A 289 -12.25 22.77 -12.24
C TRP A 289 -13.06 22.56 -10.95
N ARG A 290 -13.64 23.65 -10.40
CA ARG A 290 -14.50 23.61 -9.22
C ARG A 290 -15.91 24.07 -9.62
N GLU A 291 -16.76 23.11 -9.94
CA GLU A 291 -18.18 23.34 -10.16
C GLU A 291 -18.88 23.48 -8.81
N ASN A 292 -19.18 24.73 -8.45
CA ASN A 292 -19.98 25.04 -7.28
C ASN A 292 -21.43 25.24 -7.74
N GLN A 293 -22.21 24.16 -7.74
CA GLN A 293 -23.66 24.26 -7.78
C GLN A 293 -24.15 24.83 -6.44
N ARG A 294 -24.75 26.03 -6.47
CA ARG A 294 -25.61 26.49 -5.38
C ARG A 294 -27.06 26.12 -5.72
N PRO A 295 -27.84 25.55 -4.79
CA PRO A 295 -29.27 25.40 -4.97
C PRO A 295 -29.98 26.75 -4.78
N LEU A 296 -30.97 27.01 -5.63
CA LEU A 296 -31.96 28.06 -5.46
C LEU A 296 -32.90 27.70 -4.31
N VAL A 297 -33.03 28.61 -3.36
CA VAL A 297 -34.08 28.60 -2.33
C VAL A 297 -35.32 29.26 -2.94
N TYR A 298 -36.45 28.56 -2.89
CA TYR A 298 -37.78 29.14 -2.76
C TYR A 298 -38.39 28.61 -1.47
#